data_AF-A0A3S5JFL1-F1
#
_entry.id   AF-A0A3S5JFL1-F1
#
_cell.length_a   1.000
_cell.length_b   1.000
_cell.length_c   1.000
_cell.angle_alpha   90.00
_cell.angle_beta   90.00
_cell.angle_gamma   90.00
#
_symmetry.space_group_name_H-M   'P 1'
#
loop_
_entity.id
_entity.type
_entity.pdbx_description
1 polymer ?
#
loop_
_entity_poly.entity_id
_entity_poly.type
_entity_poly.pdbx_seq_one_letter_code
_entity_poly.pdbx_strand_id
1 'polypeptide(L)'
;MALVKGIIITVVLLFTGNFALQEYIRLSAKHDVIVDAFREHAIAACRQNSNEKLRNAAWNQASQVRLSIGKSDLNVYLWQTNHRLWKARYSNAYLYITINDDKAHMHCEYDISSDMAWVYQLGKDQPQQQPYQTSQVVK
;
A
#
# COMPACT_ATOMS: atom_id res chain seq x y z
N MET A 1 53.90 9.95 8.89
CA MET A 1 53.00 9.40 7.84
C MET A 1 51.89 8.49 8.36
N ALA A 2 52.08 7.69 9.44
CA ALA A 2 51.04 6.83 10.01
C ALA A 2 49.80 7.59 10.54
N LEU A 3 50.00 8.75 11.19
CA LEU A 3 48.92 9.62 11.67
C LEU A 3 48.01 10.14 10.56
N VAL A 4 48.60 10.59 9.44
CA VAL A 4 47.83 11.11 8.29
C VAL A 4 46.99 10.00 7.66
N LYS A 5 47.54 8.79 7.52
CA LYS A 5 46.79 7.63 7.02
C LYS A 5 45.63 7.26 7.95
N GLY A 6 45.84 7.30 9.27
CA GLY A 6 44.78 7.06 10.26
C GLY A 6 43.62 8.04 10.12
N ILE A 7 43.92 9.35 10.08
CA ILE A 7 42.92 10.42 9.93
C ILE A 7 42.13 10.26 8.63
N ILE A 8 42.81 10.00 7.51
CA ILE A 8 42.15 9.79 6.21
C ILE A 8 41.16 8.62 6.28
N ILE A 9 41.55 7.51 6.90
CA ILE A 9 40.67 6.33 7.04
C ILE A 9 39.45 6.67 7.89
N THR A 10 39.61 7.39 9.02
CA THR A 10 38.49 7.76 9.88
C THR A 10 37.53 8.72 9.19
N VAL A 11 38.05 9.70 8.44
CA VAL A 11 37.24 10.65 7.67
C VAL A 11 36.46 9.92 6.57
N VAL A 12 37.10 9.00 5.84
CA VAL A 12 36.43 8.20 4.81
C VAL A 12 35.33 7.33 5.39
N LEU A 13 35.57 6.68 6.55
CA LEU A 13 34.55 5.88 7.25
C LEU A 13 33.36 6.71 7.73
N LEU A 14 33.62 7.90 8.29
CA LEU A 14 32.56 8.81 8.72
C LEU A 14 31.71 9.30 7.54
N PHE A 15 32.36 9.60 6.41
CA PHE A 15 31.65 10.14 5.25
C PHE A 15 30.76 9.08 4.57
N THR A 16 31.26 7.85 4.39
CA THR A 16 30.47 6.76 3.78
C THR A 16 29.33 6.30 4.69
N GLY A 17 29.56 6.22 6.01
CA GLY A 17 28.52 5.86 6.98
C GLY A 17 27.36 6.85 7.02
N ASN A 18 27.67 8.16 7.02
CA ASN A 18 26.64 9.20 7.11
C ASN A 18 25.81 9.31 5.81
N PHE A 19 26.46 9.16 4.65
CA PHE A 19 25.76 9.19 3.36
C PHE A 19 24.76 8.03 3.21
N ALA A 20 25.13 6.82 3.65
CA ALA A 20 24.24 5.66 3.60
C ALA A 20 23.01 5.81 4.51
N LEU A 21 23.18 6.44 5.68
CA LEU A 21 22.08 6.68 6.62
C LEU A 21 21.07 7.69 6.09
N GLN A 22 21.52 8.77 5.44
CA GLN A 22 20.62 9.78 4.88
C GLN A 22 19.73 9.23 3.77
N GLU A 23 20.28 8.38 2.89
CA GLU A 23 19.51 7.80 1.80
C GLU A 23 18.51 6.75 2.30
N TYR A 24 18.90 5.96 3.31
CA TYR A 24 18.03 4.96 3.92
C TYR A 24 16.78 5.60 4.57
N ILE A 25 16.96 6.69 5.35
CA ILE A 25 15.84 7.37 6.02
C ILE A 25 14.91 8.03 4.99
N ARG A 26 15.43 8.52 3.87
CA ARG A 26 14.60 9.10 2.79
C ARG A 26 13.74 8.06 2.08
N LEU A 27 14.18 6.81 2.01
CA LEU A 27 13.44 5.74 1.35
C LEU A 27 12.33 5.16 2.25
N SER A 28 12.57 5.01 3.56
CA SER A 28 11.54 4.55 4.50
C SER A 28 10.45 5.59 4.73
N ALA A 29 10.82 6.87 4.87
CA ALA A 29 9.86 7.96 5.10
C ALA A 29 8.81 8.10 3.99
N LYS A 30 9.11 7.68 2.75
CA LYS A 30 8.16 7.74 1.62
C LYS A 30 6.93 6.87 1.83
N HIS A 31 7.07 5.71 2.48
CA HIS A 31 5.94 4.80 2.68
C HIS A 31 4.91 5.40 3.64
N ASP A 32 5.36 5.90 4.78
CA ASP A 32 4.48 6.49 5.79
C ASP A 32 3.81 7.77 5.26
N VAL A 33 4.52 8.57 4.47
CA VAL A 33 3.94 9.77 3.83
C VAL A 33 2.84 9.39 2.83
N ILE A 34 3.01 8.33 2.03
CA ILE A 34 1.97 7.86 1.11
C ILE A 34 0.75 7.35 1.89
N VAL A 35 0.97 6.55 2.93
CA VAL A 35 -0.12 6.05 3.77
C VAL A 35 -0.88 7.22 4.37
N ASP A 36 -0.19 8.17 4.99
CA ASP A 36 -0.81 9.32 5.65
C ASP A 36 -1.59 10.19 4.65
N ALA A 37 -0.99 10.48 3.49
CA ALA A 37 -1.63 11.29 2.44
C ALA A 37 -2.92 10.66 1.88
N PHE A 38 -2.94 9.34 1.71
CA PHE A 38 -4.08 8.64 1.09
C PHE A 38 -5.01 7.97 2.09
N ARG A 39 -4.68 7.95 3.39
CA ARG A 39 -5.47 7.29 4.42
C ARG A 39 -6.91 7.78 4.45
N GLU A 40 -7.12 9.09 4.46
CA GLU A 40 -8.44 9.67 4.54
C GLU A 40 -9.27 9.38 3.28
N HIS A 41 -8.66 9.49 2.11
CA HIS A 41 -9.29 9.17 0.82
C HIS A 41 -9.69 7.70 0.75
N ALA A 42 -8.79 6.80 1.15
CA ALA A 42 -9.05 5.37 1.18
C ALA A 42 -10.21 5.04 2.14
N ILE A 43 -10.22 5.63 3.34
CA ILE A 43 -11.33 5.45 4.30
C ILE A 43 -12.65 5.98 3.71
N ALA A 44 -12.64 7.15 3.05
CA ALA A 44 -13.83 7.70 2.41
C ALA A 44 -14.37 6.79 1.29
N ALA A 45 -13.50 6.26 0.43
CA ALA A 45 -13.87 5.33 -0.64
C ALA A 45 -14.40 4.00 -0.07
N CYS A 46 -13.76 3.44 0.96
CA CYS A 46 -14.21 2.23 1.64
C CYS A 46 -15.59 2.42 2.30
N ARG A 47 -15.86 3.60 2.87
CA ARG A 47 -17.19 3.94 3.40
C ARG A 47 -18.24 3.92 2.31
N GLN A 48 -17.97 4.57 1.18
CA GLN A 48 -18.91 4.64 0.05
C GLN A 48 -19.25 3.25 -0.50
N ASN A 49 -18.29 2.34 -0.53
CA ASN A 49 -18.46 0.99 -1.07
C ASN A 49 -18.86 -0.06 -0.02
N SER A 50 -19.17 0.37 1.21
CA SER A 50 -19.62 -0.53 2.29
C SER A 50 -21.14 -0.53 2.46
N ASN A 51 -21.65 -1.61 3.05
CA ASN A 51 -23.07 -1.73 3.37
C ASN A 51 -23.52 -0.60 4.33
N GLU A 52 -24.76 -0.12 4.15
CA GLU A 52 -25.32 1.03 4.87
C GLU A 52 -25.24 0.89 6.40
N LYS A 53 -25.39 -0.34 6.92
CA LYS A 53 -25.27 -0.66 8.36
C LYS A 53 -23.86 -0.47 8.94
N LEU A 54 -22.82 -0.54 8.11
CA LEU A 54 -21.41 -0.55 8.53
C LEU A 54 -20.65 0.72 8.10
N ARG A 55 -21.29 1.55 7.27
CA ARG A 55 -20.70 2.75 6.66
C ARG A 55 -20.13 3.76 7.66
N ASN A 56 -20.78 3.95 8.81
CA ASN A 56 -20.39 5.02 9.75
C ASN A 56 -19.72 4.51 11.03
N ALA A 57 -20.08 3.32 11.53
CA ALA A 57 -19.57 2.84 12.81
C ALA A 57 -18.16 2.22 12.68
N ALA A 58 -17.96 1.37 11.67
CA ALA A 58 -16.76 0.54 11.57
C ALA A 58 -15.55 1.30 11.00
N TRP A 59 -15.76 2.16 9.99
CA TRP A 59 -14.68 2.90 9.31
C TRP A 59 -14.13 4.10 10.08
N ASN A 60 -14.77 4.52 11.18
CA ASN A 60 -14.20 5.52 12.09
C ASN A 60 -13.15 4.91 13.03
N GLN A 61 -13.15 3.58 13.21
CA GLN A 61 -12.25 2.86 14.11
C GLN A 61 -11.29 1.94 13.33
N ALA A 62 -10.91 2.32 12.10
CA ALA A 62 -9.98 1.55 11.28
C ALA A 62 -8.69 1.27 12.06
N SER A 63 -8.41 -0.01 12.33
CA SER A 63 -7.40 -0.43 13.29
C SER A 63 -6.00 -0.40 12.67
N GLN A 64 -5.89 -0.77 11.39
CA GLN A 64 -4.62 -0.81 10.68
C GLN A 64 -4.79 -0.44 9.21
N VAL A 65 -3.82 0.32 8.69
CA VAL A 65 -3.68 0.66 7.28
C VAL A 65 -2.30 0.20 6.84
N ARG A 66 -2.22 -0.64 5.81
CA ARG A 66 -0.97 -1.18 5.29
C ARG A 66 -0.84 -0.87 3.80
N LEU A 67 0.28 -0.28 3.42
CA LEU A 67 0.65 -0.11 2.01
C LEU A 67 1.27 -1.41 1.47
N SER A 68 0.85 -1.81 0.29
CA SER A 68 1.45 -2.91 -0.47
C SER A 68 1.62 -2.50 -1.93
N ILE A 69 2.69 -2.99 -2.55
CA ILE A 69 2.93 -2.80 -3.98
C ILE A 69 2.58 -4.10 -4.69
N GLY A 70 1.59 -4.03 -5.56
CA GLY A 70 1.08 -5.16 -6.31
C GLY A 70 0.20 -6.11 -5.49
N LYS A 71 -0.60 -6.89 -6.22
CA LYS A 71 -1.56 -7.86 -5.69
C LYS A 71 -1.10 -9.30 -5.89
N SER A 72 -0.69 -9.99 -4.82
CA SER A 72 -0.08 -11.33 -4.92
C SER A 72 -1.01 -12.44 -5.40
N ASP A 73 -2.30 -12.24 -5.22
CA ASP A 73 -3.42 -13.11 -5.58
C ASP A 73 -3.73 -13.14 -7.08
N LEU A 74 -3.22 -12.17 -7.86
CA LEU A 74 -3.42 -12.15 -9.30
C LEU A 74 -2.50 -13.17 -10.00
N ASN A 75 -3.09 -14.04 -10.82
CA ASN A 75 -2.36 -15.05 -11.59
C ASN A 75 -1.80 -14.45 -12.90
N VAL A 76 -0.78 -13.61 -12.76
CA VAL A 76 -0.03 -13.03 -13.88
C VAL A 76 1.44 -13.28 -13.62
N TYR A 77 2.13 -13.80 -14.64
CA TYR A 77 3.55 -14.07 -14.55
C TYR A 77 4.39 -12.85 -14.92
N LEU A 78 5.61 -12.79 -14.39
CA LEU A 78 6.51 -11.64 -14.57
C LEU A 78 6.80 -11.33 -16.05
N TRP A 79 6.92 -12.38 -16.89
CA TRP A 79 7.21 -12.24 -18.32
C TRP A 79 6.01 -11.78 -19.17
N GLN A 80 4.80 -11.76 -18.62
CA GLN A 80 3.59 -11.34 -19.34
C GLN A 80 3.42 -9.82 -19.27
N THR A 81 4.43 -9.04 -19.65
CA THR A 81 4.47 -7.56 -19.50
C THR A 81 3.34 -6.83 -20.23
N ASN A 82 2.82 -7.42 -21.32
CA ASN A 82 1.67 -6.90 -22.07
C ASN A 82 0.31 -7.30 -21.48
N HIS A 83 0.28 -8.05 -20.37
CA HIS A 83 -0.96 -8.48 -19.75
C HIS A 83 -1.67 -7.31 -19.06
N ARG A 84 -2.98 -7.18 -19.25
CA ARG A 84 -3.79 -6.07 -18.70
C ARG A 84 -3.63 -5.91 -17.18
N LEU A 85 -3.49 -7.02 -16.46
CA LEU A 85 -3.33 -7.06 -15.00
C LEU A 85 -1.88 -7.00 -14.53
N TRP A 86 -0.90 -6.86 -15.42
CA TRP A 86 0.53 -6.86 -15.03
C TRP A 86 0.85 -5.70 -14.09
N LYS A 87 0.31 -4.50 -14.38
CA LYS A 87 0.47 -3.33 -13.50
C LYS A 87 -0.18 -3.56 -12.13
N ALA A 88 -1.40 -4.09 -12.09
CA ALA A 88 -2.06 -4.45 -10.84
C ALA A 88 -1.28 -5.51 -10.03
N ARG A 89 -0.60 -6.45 -10.70
CA ARG A 89 0.18 -7.51 -10.06
C ARG A 89 1.49 -7.03 -9.44
N TYR A 90 2.18 -6.08 -10.09
CA TYR A 90 3.59 -5.77 -9.78
C TYR A 90 3.90 -4.28 -9.56
N SER A 91 3.04 -3.35 -9.97
CA SER A 91 3.37 -1.92 -10.02
C SER A 91 2.40 -1.01 -9.25
N ASN A 92 1.11 -1.34 -9.22
CA ASN A 92 0.11 -0.49 -8.57
C ASN A 92 0.28 -0.54 -7.05
N ALA A 93 0.03 0.60 -6.41
CA ALA A 93 0.07 0.72 -4.95
C ALA A 93 -1.34 0.54 -4.37
N TYR A 94 -1.44 -0.34 -3.38
CA TYR A 94 -2.69 -0.69 -2.71
C TYR A 94 -2.60 -0.37 -1.23
N LEU A 95 -3.66 0.24 -0.70
CA LEU A 95 -3.85 0.41 0.73
C LEU A 95 -4.83 -0.63 1.24
N TYR A 96 -4.36 -1.42 2.19
CA TYR A 96 -5.12 -2.44 2.86
C TYR A 96 -5.56 -1.93 4.22
N ILE A 97 -6.86 -1.71 4.38
CA ILE A 97 -7.46 -1.22 5.62
C ILE A 97 -8.18 -2.38 6.28
N THR A 98 -7.85 -2.69 7.52
CA THR A 98 -8.56 -3.69 8.32
C THR A 98 -9.32 -3.01 9.44
N ILE A 99 -10.52 -3.53 9.71
CA ILE A 99 -11.31 -3.16 10.87
C ILE A 99 -11.43 -4.40 11.75
N ASN A 100 -10.89 -4.28 12.96
CA ASN A 100 -11.09 -5.25 14.03
C ASN A 100 -12.21 -4.72 14.92
N ASP A 101 -13.45 -4.97 14.50
CA ASP A 101 -14.62 -4.79 15.37
C ASP A 101 -15.01 -6.18 15.88
N ASP A 102 -15.37 -6.29 17.16
CA ASP A 102 -15.73 -7.55 17.84
C ASP A 102 -16.86 -8.33 17.14
N LYS A 103 -17.60 -7.66 16.25
CA LYS A 103 -18.75 -8.21 15.52
C LYS A 103 -18.48 -8.44 14.03
N ALA A 104 -17.41 -7.89 13.45
CA ALA A 104 -17.12 -7.99 12.03
C ALA A 104 -15.64 -7.74 11.71
N HIS A 105 -14.97 -8.79 11.22
CA HIS A 105 -13.69 -8.65 10.55
C HIS A 105 -13.93 -8.21 9.11
N MET A 106 -13.69 -6.94 8.83
CA MET A 106 -13.78 -6.39 7.48
C MET A 106 -12.42 -5.95 7.00
N HIS A 107 -12.21 -6.14 5.71
CA HIS A 107 -11.02 -5.68 5.02
C HIS A 107 -11.42 -4.88 3.78
N CYS A 108 -10.86 -3.69 3.61
CA CYS A 108 -10.98 -2.94 2.38
C CYS A 108 -9.63 -2.81 1.69
N GLU A 109 -9.65 -3.00 0.38
CA GLU A 109 -8.53 -2.79 -0.52
C GLU A 109 -8.80 -1.53 -1.33
N TYR A 110 -7.88 -0.57 -1.29
CA TYR A 110 -7.97 0.67 -2.03
C TYR A 110 -6.81 0.77 -3.03
N ASP A 111 -7.12 0.91 -4.33
CA ASP A 111 -6.15 1.16 -5.40
C ASP A 111 -5.90 2.67 -5.55
N ILE A 112 -4.70 3.12 -5.18
CA ILE A 112 -4.31 4.53 -5.26
C ILE A 112 -4.31 5.02 -6.71
N SER A 113 -3.97 4.15 -7.67
CA SER A 113 -3.82 4.54 -9.08
C SER A 113 -5.15 4.77 -9.79
N SER A 114 -6.18 4.02 -9.38
CA SER A 114 -7.50 4.05 -10.02
C SER A 114 -8.56 4.74 -9.16
N ASP A 115 -8.21 5.12 -7.93
CA ASP A 115 -9.13 5.70 -6.92
C ASP A 115 -10.35 4.80 -6.67
N MET A 116 -10.13 3.48 -6.56
CA MET A 116 -11.18 2.49 -6.37
C MET A 116 -10.98 1.73 -5.07
N ALA A 117 -12.08 1.44 -4.36
CA ALA A 117 -12.10 0.64 -3.15
C ALA A 117 -12.94 -0.63 -3.30
N TRP A 118 -12.50 -1.74 -2.71
CA TRP A 118 -13.26 -2.97 -2.60
C TRP A 118 -13.33 -3.40 -1.14
N VAL A 119 -14.52 -3.71 -0.64
CA VAL A 119 -14.75 -4.11 0.75
C VAL A 119 -15.10 -5.60 0.79
N TYR A 120 -14.40 -6.34 1.63
CA TYR A 120 -14.55 -7.78 1.84
C TYR A 120 -14.91 -8.06 3.30
N GLN A 121 -15.82 -9.00 3.52
CA GLN A 121 -16.14 -9.48 4.87
C GLN A 121 -15.44 -10.82 5.11
N LEU A 122 -14.47 -10.84 6.05
CA LEU A 122 -13.78 -12.08 6.41
C LEU A 122 -14.80 -13.08 6.99
N GLY A 123 -14.85 -14.26 6.39
CA GLY A 123 -15.74 -15.35 6.80
C GLY A 123 -16.99 -15.54 5.92
N LYS A 124 -17.29 -14.64 4.98
CA LYS A 124 -18.35 -14.84 3.97
C LYS A 124 -17.82 -14.82 2.54
N ASP A 125 -16.75 -14.07 2.30
CA ASP A 125 -16.18 -13.94 0.96
C ASP A 125 -14.83 -14.65 0.91
N GLN A 126 -14.83 -15.86 0.34
CA GLN A 126 -13.63 -16.40 -0.31
C GLN A 126 -13.31 -15.45 -1.47
N PRO A 127 -12.05 -15.14 -1.81
CA PRO A 127 -11.72 -14.20 -2.88
C PRO A 127 -12.23 -14.76 -4.22
N GLN A 128 -13.47 -14.44 -4.57
CA GLN A 128 -13.92 -14.51 -5.95
C GLN A 128 -13.08 -13.47 -6.68
N GLN A 129 -12.24 -13.94 -7.60
CA GLN A 129 -11.58 -13.14 -8.61
C GLN A 129 -12.65 -12.33 -9.35
N GLN A 130 -13.01 -11.17 -8.82
CA GLN A 130 -13.96 -10.28 -9.46
C GLN A 130 -13.23 -9.64 -10.63
N PRO A 131 -13.82 -9.66 -11.84
CA PRO A 131 -13.17 -9.16 -13.03
C PRO A 131 -12.85 -7.70 -12.78
N TYR A 132 -11.57 -7.34 -12.95
CA TYR A 132 -11.10 -5.96 -13.04
C TYR A 132 -11.94 -5.25 -14.13
N GLN A 133 -13.08 -4.70 -13.72
CA GLN A 133 -13.99 -4.02 -14.63
C GLN A 133 -13.26 -2.77 -15.10
N THR A 134 -13.19 -2.68 -16.42
CA THR A 134 -12.79 -1.50 -17.17
C THR A 134 -13.35 -0.25 -16.51
N SER A 135 -12.48 0.62 -16.00
CA SER A 135 -12.83 2.03 -15.88
C SER A 135 -13.30 2.46 -17.26
N GLN A 136 -14.62 2.64 -17.36
CA GLN A 136 -15.22 3.44 -18.40
C GLN A 136 -14.55 4.80 -18.29
N VAL A 137 -13.74 5.12 -19.29
CA VAL A 137 -13.33 6.49 -19.57
C VAL A 137 -14.64 7.25 -19.77
N VAL A 138 -15.06 7.98 -18.75
CA VAL A 138 -16.12 8.98 -18.90
C VAL A 138 -15.54 9.99 -19.89
N LYS A 139 -16.26 10.08 -21.00
CA LYS A 139 -15.92 10.76 -22.25
C LYS A 139 -15.73 12.26 -22.08
#